data_AF-A0AA35WK16-F1
#
_entry.id   AF-A0AA35WK16-F1
#
_cell.length_a   1.000
_cell.length_b   1.000
_cell.length_c   1.000
_cell.angle_alpha   90.00
_cell.angle_beta   90.00
_cell.angle_gamma   90.00
#
_symmetry.space_group_name_H-M   'P 1'
#
loop_
_entity.id
_entity.type
_entity.pdbx_description
1 polymer ?
#
loop_
_entity_poly.entity_id
_entity_poly.type
_entity_poly.pdbx_seq_one_letter_code
_entity_poly.pdbx_strand_id
1 'polypeptide(L)'
;MVERSIPHGLLNAENAESESEIVARGGELEAVTISTGMAGRGTDFVVDHEVDSMVIKRTVTLARRMLERGRSATFVCPSHEESEALLHALNEVEGIEAQVRNSTSMNEVVVSPLRSGPTTEQRLSFGLGLVVIITSLPSSARVERQTQGRTGRQGAFGASKVAVYINDPALAFSRRQGDIAKLSRTARGTVVGPEVGQILRQVQADAETQSEAVTRALSQYEALVESESRAHYATRVEMMGSHQLPASPTRMISDWVMRRTN
;
A
#
# COMPACT_ATOMS: atom_id res chain seq x y z
N MET A 1 -3.95 12.33 -13.64
CA MET A 1 -2.59 12.94 -13.72
C MET A 1 -2.30 13.50 -15.09
N VAL A 2 -2.59 12.76 -16.17
CA VAL A 2 -2.49 13.23 -17.56
C VAL A 2 -3.23 14.56 -17.80
N GLU A 3 -4.51 14.66 -17.41
CA GLU A 3 -5.29 15.89 -17.57
C GLU A 3 -4.70 17.11 -16.84
N ARG A 4 -3.97 16.88 -15.74
CA ARG A 4 -3.33 17.94 -14.96
C ARG A 4 -1.87 18.16 -15.33
N SER A 5 -1.37 17.48 -16.37
CA SER A 5 0.03 17.55 -16.83
C SER A 5 1.06 17.31 -15.73
N ILE A 6 0.77 16.37 -14.82
CA ILE A 6 1.71 15.97 -13.77
C ILE A 6 2.60 14.85 -14.32
N PRO A 7 3.93 15.05 -14.43
CA PRO A 7 4.87 14.01 -14.82
C PRO A 7 4.78 12.84 -13.84
N HIS A 8 4.69 11.62 -14.35
CA HIS A 8 4.61 10.42 -13.52
C HIS A 8 5.25 9.21 -14.20
N GLY A 9 5.86 8.33 -13.40
CA GLY A 9 6.28 6.99 -13.81
C GLY A 9 5.19 5.97 -13.54
N LEU A 10 5.11 4.93 -14.38
CA LEU A 10 4.15 3.83 -14.24
C LEU A 10 4.90 2.51 -14.05
N LEU A 11 4.50 1.74 -13.04
CA LEU A 11 4.97 0.38 -12.79
C LEU A 11 3.77 -0.56 -12.93
N ASN A 12 3.85 -1.51 -13.87
CA ASN A 12 2.76 -2.41 -14.26
C ASN A 12 3.13 -3.90 -14.16
N ALA A 13 4.31 -4.21 -13.63
CA ALA A 13 4.94 -5.53 -13.54
C ALA A 13 5.25 -6.19 -14.91
N GLU A 14 5.43 -5.41 -15.98
CA GLU A 14 5.76 -5.95 -17.31
C GLU A 14 7.28 -5.99 -17.59
N ASN A 15 8.03 -4.94 -17.22
CA ASN A 15 9.46 -4.85 -17.49
C ASN A 15 10.27 -4.46 -16.24
N ALA A 16 10.93 -5.44 -15.63
CA ALA A 16 11.67 -5.24 -14.38
C ALA A 16 12.85 -4.26 -14.48
N GLU A 17 13.53 -4.20 -15.63
CA GLU A 17 14.69 -3.31 -15.82
C GLU A 17 14.24 -1.85 -15.87
N SER A 18 13.30 -1.53 -16.76
CA SER A 18 12.74 -0.18 -16.87
C SER A 18 12.03 0.27 -15.59
N GLU A 19 11.33 -0.65 -14.90
CA GLU A 19 10.72 -0.34 -13.60
C GLU A 19 11.76 0.01 -12.54
N SER A 20 12.91 -0.66 -12.54
CA SER A 20 13.98 -0.38 -11.59
C SER A 20 14.55 1.02 -11.80
N GLU A 21 14.67 1.48 -13.05
CA GLU A 21 15.08 2.85 -13.37
C GLU A 21 14.06 3.90 -12.93
N ILE A 22 12.75 3.60 -13.04
CA ILE A 22 11.69 4.47 -12.55
C ILE A 22 11.72 4.55 -11.02
N VAL A 23 11.88 3.41 -10.34
CA VAL A 23 11.98 3.36 -8.87
C VAL A 23 13.20 4.12 -8.37
N ALA A 24 14.35 3.98 -9.04
CA ALA A 24 15.58 4.69 -8.68
C ALA A 24 15.41 6.22 -8.69
N ARG A 25 14.66 6.76 -9.67
CA ARG A 25 14.34 8.20 -9.75
C ARG A 25 13.14 8.61 -8.90
N GLY A 26 12.38 7.66 -8.36
CA GLY A 26 11.16 7.95 -7.62
C GLY A 26 11.38 8.63 -6.27
N GLY A 27 12.63 8.68 -5.77
CA GLY A 27 13.01 9.43 -4.57
C GLY A 27 13.44 10.87 -4.83
N GLU A 28 13.46 11.33 -6.08
CA GLU A 28 13.78 12.70 -6.44
C GLU A 28 12.63 13.67 -6.10
N LEU A 29 12.97 14.96 -5.93
CA LEU A 29 11.98 15.99 -5.68
C LEU A 29 10.96 16.09 -6.84
N GLU A 30 9.68 16.20 -6.52
CA GLU A 30 8.55 16.24 -7.48
C GLU A 30 8.32 14.95 -8.29
N ALA A 31 9.09 13.88 -8.04
CA ALA A 31 8.85 12.60 -8.67
C ALA A 31 7.52 11.99 -8.18
N VAL A 32 6.72 11.49 -9.13
CA VAL A 32 5.48 10.78 -8.85
C VAL A 32 5.54 9.43 -9.54
N THR A 33 5.36 8.36 -8.78
CA THR A 33 5.34 7.00 -9.31
C THR A 33 4.01 6.33 -8.98
N ILE A 34 3.38 5.75 -10.00
CA ILE A 34 2.14 4.98 -9.88
C ILE A 34 2.51 3.51 -10.01
N SER A 35 2.21 2.71 -8.99
CA SER A 35 2.45 1.27 -9.00
C SER A 35 1.13 0.52 -8.97
N THR A 36 0.98 -0.47 -9.86
CA THR A 36 -0.13 -1.42 -9.79
C THR A 36 0.24 -2.58 -8.86
N GLY A 37 -0.49 -2.74 -7.76
CA GLY A 37 -0.26 -3.82 -6.80
C GLY A 37 1.07 -3.70 -6.08
N MET A 38 2.04 -4.55 -6.44
CA MET A 38 3.40 -4.55 -5.89
C MET A 38 4.47 -4.45 -7.00
N ALA A 39 4.15 -3.82 -8.13
CA ALA A 39 5.13 -3.55 -9.18
C ALA A 39 6.29 -2.68 -8.65
N GLY A 40 7.51 -2.89 -9.18
CA GLY A 40 8.74 -2.36 -8.58
C GLY A 40 9.21 -3.08 -7.31
N ARG A 41 8.69 -4.27 -6.99
CA ARG A 41 9.17 -5.06 -5.86
C ARG A 41 10.59 -5.55 -6.10
N GLY A 42 11.45 -5.37 -5.10
CA GLY A 42 12.85 -5.79 -5.13
C GLY A 42 13.81 -4.62 -5.34
N THR A 43 13.27 -3.48 -5.78
CA THR A 43 13.99 -2.21 -5.89
C THR A 43 13.49 -1.26 -4.81
N ASP A 44 14.40 -0.46 -4.26
CA ASP A 44 14.10 0.44 -3.15
C ASP A 44 14.12 1.90 -3.62
N PHE A 45 13.15 2.67 -3.16
CA PHE A 45 13.16 4.12 -3.32
C PHE A 45 14.19 4.70 -2.37
N VAL A 46 15.28 5.23 -2.92
CA VAL A 46 16.30 5.95 -2.16
C VAL A 46 15.96 7.42 -2.22
N VAL A 47 15.68 8.02 -1.07
CA VAL A 47 15.46 9.47 -0.94
C VAL A 47 16.75 10.10 -0.44
N ASP A 48 17.21 11.12 -1.13
CA ASP A 48 18.40 11.86 -0.73
C ASP A 48 18.08 12.86 0.38
N HIS A 49 18.97 13.01 1.36
CA HIS A 49 18.83 13.91 2.51
C HIS A 49 18.68 15.39 2.10
N GLU A 50 19.20 15.78 0.93
CA GLU A 50 19.01 17.14 0.40
C GLU A 50 17.55 17.43 0.01
N VAL A 51 16.77 16.40 -0.33
CA VAL A 51 15.36 16.54 -0.74
C VAL A 51 14.52 17.15 0.38
N ASP A 52 14.72 16.71 1.62
CA ASP A 52 13.98 17.22 2.78
C ASP A 52 14.24 18.72 2.98
N SER A 53 15.50 19.13 2.88
CA SER A 53 15.88 20.55 2.94
C SER A 53 15.25 21.37 1.81
N MET A 54 15.16 20.82 0.61
CA MET A 54 14.50 21.47 -0.53
C MET A 54 12.98 21.61 -0.31
N VAL A 55 12.33 20.57 0.21
CA VAL A 55 10.89 20.58 0.54
C VAL A 55 10.56 21.62 1.60
N ILE A 56 11.37 21.72 2.66
CA ILE A 56 11.22 22.73 3.71
C ILE A 56 11.32 24.14 3.11
N LYS A 57 12.39 24.42 2.35
CA LYS A 57 12.60 25.73 1.70
C LYS A 57 11.45 26.13 0.78
N ARG A 58 10.91 25.19 -0.01
CA ARG A 58 9.75 25.42 -0.89
C ARG A 58 8.48 25.68 -0.08
N THR A 59 8.26 24.95 1.01
CA THR A 59 7.12 25.14 1.92
C THR A 59 7.16 26.52 2.58
N VAL A 60 8.31 26.94 3.07
CA VAL A 60 8.52 28.28 3.64
C VAL A 60 8.24 29.37 2.61
N THR A 61 8.74 29.20 1.37
CA THR A 61 8.47 30.13 0.26
C THR A 61 6.98 30.20 -0.09
N LEU A 62 6.27 29.07 -0.02
CA LEU A 62 4.83 28.99 -0.23
C LEU A 62 4.06 29.67 0.91
N ALA A 63 4.43 29.41 2.16
CA ALA A 63 3.84 30.06 3.34
C ALA A 63 3.98 31.59 3.24
N ARG A 64 5.17 32.09 2.91
CA ARG A 64 5.41 33.52 2.67
C ARG A 64 4.49 34.09 1.59
N ARG A 65 4.40 33.44 0.43
CA ARG A 65 3.51 33.86 -0.67
C ARG A 65 2.02 33.82 -0.30
N MET A 66 1.63 33.00 0.66
CA MET A 66 0.25 32.96 1.16
C MET A 66 0.00 34.12 2.14
N LEU A 67 0.94 34.39 3.04
CA LEU A 67 0.87 35.51 3.98
C LEU A 67 0.86 36.86 3.26
N GLU A 68 1.67 37.03 2.20
CA GLU A 68 1.67 38.22 1.34
C GLU A 68 0.30 38.47 0.68
N ARG A 69 -0.49 37.41 0.47
CA ARG A 69 -1.88 37.49 -0.04
C ARG A 69 -2.92 37.65 1.08
N GLY A 70 -2.47 37.85 2.32
CA GLY A 70 -3.32 37.90 3.50
C GLY A 70 -4.06 36.58 3.71
N ARG A 71 -3.37 35.43 3.63
CA ARG A 71 -3.90 34.09 3.96
C ARG A 71 -3.07 33.43 5.05
N SER A 72 -3.73 32.85 6.06
CA SER A 72 -3.11 32.00 7.08
C SER A 72 -3.10 30.57 6.57
N ALA A 73 -2.04 29.85 6.91
CA ALA A 73 -1.86 28.47 6.48
C ALA A 73 -1.65 27.57 7.69
N THR A 74 -2.33 26.43 7.69
CA THR A 74 -2.17 25.40 8.71
C THR A 74 -1.61 24.16 8.04
N PHE A 75 -0.37 23.81 8.36
CA PHE A 75 0.33 22.64 7.84
C PHE A 75 0.11 21.46 8.78
N VAL A 76 -0.56 20.43 8.28
CA VAL A 76 -0.75 19.17 9.00
C VAL A 76 0.46 18.29 8.73
N CYS A 77 1.22 17.99 9.78
CA CYS A 77 2.44 17.20 9.75
C CYS A 77 2.15 15.76 10.27
N PRO A 78 2.70 14.72 9.62
CA PRO A 78 2.55 13.33 10.04
C PRO A 78 3.20 13.05 11.40
N SER A 79 4.39 13.58 11.63
CA SER A 79 5.20 13.36 12.84
C SER A 79 5.51 14.66 13.59
N HIS A 80 5.96 14.50 14.84
CA HIS A 80 6.41 15.60 15.66
C HIS A 80 7.74 16.19 15.16
N GLU A 81 8.69 15.33 14.77
CA GLU A 81 9.99 15.75 14.25
C GLU A 81 9.85 16.61 12.97
N GLU A 82 8.91 16.26 12.08
CA GLU A 82 8.59 17.08 10.90
C GLU A 82 8.00 18.45 11.26
N SER A 83 7.14 18.52 12.29
CA SER A 83 6.55 19.79 12.70
C SER A 83 7.57 20.71 13.36
N GLU A 84 8.52 20.15 14.13
CA GLU A 84 9.64 20.89 14.69
C GLU A 84 10.61 21.39 13.61
N ALA A 85 10.97 20.54 12.64
CA ALA A 85 11.83 20.92 11.53
C ALA A 85 11.23 22.07 10.71
N LEU A 86 9.93 21.99 10.40
CA LEU A 86 9.22 23.05 9.69
C LEU A 86 9.12 24.34 10.53
N LEU A 87 8.83 24.22 11.83
CA LEU A 87 8.76 25.37 12.73
C LEU A 87 10.10 26.11 12.79
N HIS A 88 11.21 25.38 12.94
CA HIS A 88 12.53 25.97 13.01
C HIS A 88 12.83 26.81 11.76
N ALA A 89 12.58 26.24 10.58
CA ALA A 89 12.80 26.93 9.31
C ALA A 89 11.85 28.14 9.10
N LEU A 90 10.63 28.11 9.63
CA LEU A 90 9.70 29.25 9.54
C LEU A 90 10.10 30.39 10.48
N ASN A 91 10.64 30.08 11.67
CA ASN A 91 11.06 31.08 12.65
C ASN A 91 12.34 31.83 12.23
N GLU A 92 13.15 31.27 11.34
CA GLU A 92 14.29 31.98 10.75
C GLU A 92 13.88 33.12 9.80
N VAL A 93 12.63 33.13 9.34
CA VAL A 93 12.15 34.13 8.38
C VAL A 93 11.50 35.31 9.10
N GLU A 94 12.04 36.50 8.87
CA GLU A 94 11.47 37.74 9.43
C GLU A 94 10.02 37.96 8.97
N GLY A 95 9.14 38.29 9.92
CA GLY A 95 7.74 38.68 9.66
C GLY A 95 6.71 37.54 9.68
N ILE A 96 7.15 36.31 9.99
CA ILE A 96 6.26 35.14 10.12
C ILE A 96 6.18 34.73 11.59
N GLU A 97 4.97 34.55 12.12
CA GLU A 97 4.76 33.85 13.39
C GLU A 97 4.23 32.45 13.09
N ALA A 98 4.97 31.44 13.54
CA ALA A 98 4.57 30.04 13.46
C ALA A 98 4.36 29.47 14.88
N GLN A 99 3.25 28.77 15.07
CA GLN A 99 2.92 28.11 16.32
C GLN A 99 2.59 26.65 16.06
N VAL A 100 3.16 25.76 16.88
CA VAL A 100 2.84 24.34 16.82
C VAL A 100 1.67 24.04 17.75
N ARG A 101 0.61 23.44 17.20
CA ARG A 101 -0.50 22.86 17.95
C ARG A 101 -0.38 21.35 17.85
N ASN A 102 0.20 20.75 18.88
CA ASN A 102 0.26 19.30 19.01
C ASN A 102 -0.96 18.82 19.80
N SER A 103 -1.72 17.92 19.20
CA SER A 103 -2.75 17.12 19.87
C SER A 103 -2.37 15.65 19.78
N THR A 104 -2.97 14.80 20.62
CA THR A 104 -2.72 13.34 20.68
C THR A 104 -2.82 12.65 19.32
N SER A 105 -3.53 13.25 18.35
CA SER A 105 -3.78 12.67 17.02
C SER A 105 -3.32 13.53 15.83
N MET A 106 -2.85 14.77 16.05
CA MET A 106 -2.51 15.70 14.97
C MET A 106 -1.39 16.64 15.38
N ASN A 107 -0.36 16.77 14.55
CA ASN A 107 0.68 17.78 14.67
C ASN A 107 0.41 18.87 13.63
N GLU A 108 0.09 20.08 14.06
CA GLU A 108 -0.26 21.18 13.17
C GLU A 108 0.69 22.36 13.38
N VAL A 109 1.24 22.90 12.29
CA VAL A 109 1.99 24.15 12.29
C VAL A 109 1.10 25.24 11.71
N VAL A 110 0.64 26.14 12.56
CA VAL A 110 -0.19 27.28 12.18
C VAL A 110 0.73 28.45 11.90
N VAL A 111 0.57 29.04 10.72
CA VAL A 111 1.35 30.19 10.26
C VAL A 111 0.43 31.39 10.11
N SER A 112 0.71 32.46 10.85
CA SER A 112 -0.05 33.70 10.87
C SER A 112 0.82 34.94 10.64
N PRO A 113 0.28 36.00 10.00
CA PRO A 113 0.99 37.25 9.84
C PRO A 113 1.09 38.00 11.17
N LEU A 114 2.25 38.61 11.44
CA LEU A 114 2.54 39.38 12.66
C LEU A 114 1.58 40.57 12.88
N ARG A 115 0.94 41.05 11.80
CA ARG A 115 0.00 42.17 11.82
C ARG A 115 -1.21 41.81 10.96
N SER A 116 -2.37 41.66 11.61
CA SER A 116 -3.76 41.75 11.09
C SER A 116 -4.59 40.46 10.81
N GLY A 117 -5.82 40.48 11.35
CA GLY A 117 -7.10 40.16 10.68
C GLY A 117 -7.59 38.70 10.63
N PRO A 118 -8.93 38.46 10.71
CA PRO A 118 -9.51 37.12 10.54
C PRO A 118 -9.30 36.70 9.09
N THR A 119 -8.36 35.78 8.92
CA THR A 119 -7.84 35.42 7.62
C THR A 119 -8.41 34.05 7.20
N THR A 120 -8.71 33.87 5.91
CA THR A 120 -9.12 32.56 5.39
C THR A 120 -8.02 31.53 5.64
N GLU A 121 -8.29 30.61 6.57
CA GLU A 121 -7.37 29.55 6.95
C GLU A 121 -7.37 28.48 5.87
N GLN A 122 -6.20 28.22 5.29
CA GLN A 122 -6.01 27.16 4.33
C GLN A 122 -5.22 26.02 4.97
N ARG A 123 -5.86 24.85 5.05
CA ARG A 123 -5.26 23.64 5.61
C ARG A 123 -4.53 22.87 4.51
N LEU A 124 -3.22 22.67 4.69
CA LEU A 124 -2.34 21.99 3.75
C LEU A 124 -1.72 20.77 4.42
N SER A 125 -1.52 19.70 3.67
CA SER A 125 -0.74 18.55 4.15
C SER A 125 0.74 18.82 3.87
N PHE A 126 1.57 18.61 4.88
CA PHE A 126 3.03 18.65 4.79
C PHE A 126 3.58 17.24 5.03
N GLY A 127 4.77 16.95 4.52
CA GLY A 127 5.45 15.68 4.76
C GLY A 127 6.85 15.72 4.16
N LEU A 128 7.78 15.07 4.84
CA LEU A 128 9.16 14.88 4.41
C LEU A 128 9.40 13.43 3.98
N GLY A 129 10.47 13.23 3.22
CA GLY A 129 10.81 11.94 2.64
C GLY A 129 9.77 11.39 1.66
N LEU A 130 9.71 10.06 1.55
CA LEU A 130 8.82 9.38 0.61
C LEU A 130 7.40 9.30 1.17
N VAL A 131 6.39 9.69 0.40
CA VAL A 131 4.99 9.50 0.79
C VAL A 131 4.37 8.39 -0.04
N VAL A 132 3.85 7.36 0.63
CA VAL A 132 3.16 6.24 -0.02
C VAL A 132 1.65 6.41 0.12
N ILE A 133 0.95 6.46 -1.01
CA ILE A 133 -0.51 6.55 -1.05
C ILE A 133 -1.08 5.25 -1.61
N ILE A 134 -1.85 4.55 -0.78
CA ILE A 134 -2.57 3.33 -1.16
C ILE A 134 -3.98 3.74 -1.57
N THR A 135 -4.35 3.53 -2.83
CA THR A 135 -5.61 4.02 -3.41
C THR A 135 -6.75 2.98 -3.45
N SER A 136 -6.46 1.75 -3.04
CA SER A 136 -7.41 0.64 -3.00
C SER A 136 -7.13 -0.21 -1.76
N LEU A 137 -8.12 -0.95 -1.27
CA LEU A 137 -7.89 -1.82 -0.11
C LEU A 137 -6.93 -2.96 -0.51
N PRO A 138 -5.76 -3.11 0.16
CA PRO A 138 -4.86 -4.23 -0.13
C PRO A 138 -5.52 -5.56 0.18
N SER A 139 -5.17 -6.60 -0.59
CA SER A 139 -5.74 -7.94 -0.43
C SER A 139 -5.40 -8.63 0.89
N SER A 140 -4.34 -8.16 1.57
CA SER A 140 -3.91 -8.67 2.87
C SER A 140 -3.17 -7.59 3.66
N ALA A 141 -3.15 -7.73 4.98
CA ALA A 141 -2.38 -6.89 5.89
C ALA A 141 -0.87 -7.01 5.63
N ARG A 142 -0.41 -8.14 5.09
CA ARG A 142 1.00 -8.33 4.69
C ARG A 142 1.36 -7.44 3.50
N VAL A 143 0.52 -7.39 2.47
CA VAL A 143 0.73 -6.53 1.30
C VAL A 143 0.67 -5.06 1.71
N GLU A 144 -0.29 -4.68 2.55
CA GLU A 144 -0.37 -3.32 3.09
C GLU A 144 0.93 -2.92 3.81
N ARG A 145 1.42 -3.74 4.75
CA ARG A 145 2.67 -3.48 5.47
C ARG A 145 3.88 -3.42 4.55
N GLN A 146 3.92 -4.20 3.48
CA GLN A 146 5.00 -4.14 2.49
C GLN A 146 4.98 -2.84 1.69
N THR A 147 3.79 -2.38 1.30
CA THR A 147 3.64 -1.11 0.59
C THR A 147 3.97 0.06 1.51
N GLN A 148 3.50 0.04 2.75
CA GLN A 148 3.87 1.04 3.77
C GLN A 148 5.36 1.03 4.08
N GLY A 149 5.99 -0.16 4.14
CA GLY A 149 7.43 -0.30 4.36
C GLY A 149 8.33 0.20 3.23
N ARG A 150 7.77 0.74 2.14
CA ARG A 150 8.53 1.44 1.09
C ARG A 150 9.00 2.81 1.55
N THR A 151 8.33 3.42 2.53
CA THR A 151 8.70 4.71 3.11
C THR A 151 9.41 4.53 4.47
N GLY A 152 10.07 5.59 4.95
CA GLY A 152 10.66 5.66 6.29
C GLY A 152 11.82 4.69 6.52
N ARG A 153 12.55 4.33 5.45
CA ARG A 153 13.66 3.37 5.54
C ARG A 153 14.85 4.02 6.23
N GLN A 154 15.56 3.25 7.05
CA GLN A 154 16.74 3.71 7.81
C GLN A 154 16.47 4.92 8.74
N GLY A 155 15.23 5.06 9.22
CA GLY A 155 14.85 6.19 10.08
C GLY A 155 14.70 7.51 9.32
N ALA A 156 14.70 7.50 7.99
CA ALA A 156 14.32 8.67 7.19
C ALA A 156 12.86 9.07 7.47
N PHE A 157 12.54 10.34 7.19
CA PHE A 157 11.15 10.77 7.20
C PHE A 157 10.32 10.02 6.16
N GLY A 158 9.04 9.89 6.45
CA GLY A 158 8.15 9.10 5.63
C GLY A 158 6.74 9.01 6.17
N ALA A 159 5.78 9.01 5.26
CA ALA A 159 4.38 8.86 5.61
C ALA A 159 3.68 7.88 4.66
N SER A 160 2.72 7.15 5.21
CA SER A 160 1.84 6.30 4.42
C SER A 160 0.39 6.66 4.67
N LYS A 161 -0.42 6.73 3.61
CA LYS A 161 -1.85 7.01 3.71
C LYS A 161 -2.64 6.01 2.89
N VAL A 162 -3.67 5.45 3.51
CA VAL A 162 -4.64 4.58 2.85
C VAL A 162 -5.89 5.41 2.55
N ALA A 163 -6.26 5.48 1.27
CA ALA A 163 -7.45 6.13 0.79
C ALA A 163 -8.24 5.12 -0.04
N VAL A 164 -9.38 4.68 0.48
CA VAL A 164 -10.23 3.69 -0.19
C VAL A 164 -11.51 4.38 -0.63
N TYR A 165 -11.94 4.09 -1.85
CA TYR A 165 -13.24 4.52 -2.34
C TYR A 165 -14.34 3.60 -1.82
N ILE A 166 -15.50 4.13 -1.48
CA ILE A 166 -16.59 3.32 -0.92
C ILE A 166 -17.08 2.21 -1.86
N ASN A 167 -17.01 2.43 -3.18
CA ASN A 167 -17.36 1.43 -4.18
C ASN A 167 -16.14 0.63 -4.66
N ASP A 168 -15.03 0.63 -3.91
CA ASP A 168 -13.93 -0.29 -4.15
C ASP A 168 -14.47 -1.74 -4.15
N PRO A 169 -14.09 -2.59 -5.11
CA PRO A 169 -14.60 -3.96 -5.21
C PRO A 169 -14.45 -4.76 -3.90
N ALA A 170 -13.33 -4.59 -3.19
CA ALA A 170 -13.08 -5.30 -1.94
C ALA A 170 -14.10 -4.93 -0.85
N LEU A 171 -14.57 -3.67 -0.84
CA LEU A 171 -15.62 -3.20 0.07
C LEU A 171 -17.02 -3.56 -0.42
N ALA A 172 -17.27 -3.39 -1.72
CA ALA A 172 -18.57 -3.58 -2.34
C ALA A 172 -19.10 -5.01 -2.20
N PHE A 173 -18.21 -6.00 -2.29
CA PHE A 173 -18.54 -7.42 -2.14
C PHE A 173 -18.29 -7.96 -0.72
N SER A 174 -17.95 -7.11 0.23
CA SER A 174 -17.71 -7.52 1.61
C SER A 174 -19.01 -7.87 2.34
N ARG A 175 -18.90 -8.75 3.36
CA ARG A 175 -20.01 -9.06 4.29
C ARG A 175 -20.41 -7.86 5.17
N ARG A 176 -19.66 -6.76 5.11
CA ARG A 176 -19.82 -5.56 5.95
C ARG A 176 -20.50 -4.40 5.23
N GLN A 177 -21.13 -4.65 4.09
CA GLN A 177 -21.81 -3.62 3.31
C GLN A 177 -22.83 -2.82 4.13
N GLY A 178 -23.53 -3.45 5.09
CA GLY A 178 -24.48 -2.78 5.97
C GLY A 178 -23.85 -1.72 6.89
N ASP A 179 -22.64 -1.97 7.40
CA ASP A 179 -21.91 -1.03 8.26
C ASP A 179 -21.32 0.12 7.43
N ILE A 180 -20.79 -0.20 6.26
CA ILE A 180 -20.28 0.78 5.28
C ILE A 180 -21.42 1.71 4.82
N ALA A 181 -22.61 1.17 4.54
CA ALA A 181 -23.77 1.95 4.14
C ALA A 181 -24.31 2.84 5.27
N LYS A 182 -24.11 2.48 6.55
CA LYS A 182 -24.43 3.39 7.68
C LYS A 182 -23.44 4.55 7.70
N LEU A 183 -22.15 4.28 7.62
CA LEU A 183 -21.11 5.31 7.59
C LEU A 183 -21.30 6.30 6.44
N SER A 184 -21.63 5.79 5.25
CA SER A 184 -21.90 6.62 4.07
C SER A 184 -23.09 7.56 4.22
N ARG A 185 -24.11 7.16 5.01
CA ARG A 185 -25.30 7.99 5.21
C ARG A 185 -25.07 9.08 6.24
N THR A 186 -24.21 8.81 7.23
CA THR A 186 -23.90 9.77 8.30
C THR A 186 -22.91 10.83 7.84
N ALA A 187 -21.93 10.47 7.01
CA ALA A 187 -20.86 11.38 6.61
C ALA A 187 -21.12 11.99 5.22
N ARG A 188 -21.05 13.32 5.12
CA ARG A 188 -20.98 14.04 3.85
C ARG A 188 -19.52 14.21 3.44
N GLY A 189 -19.01 13.33 2.59
CA GLY A 189 -17.64 13.42 2.05
C GLY A 189 -16.68 12.39 2.64
N THR A 190 -15.43 12.78 2.88
CA THR A 190 -14.39 11.88 3.38
C THR A 190 -14.64 11.51 4.84
N VAL A 191 -14.69 10.21 5.12
CA VAL A 191 -14.82 9.67 6.48
C VAL A 191 -13.44 9.32 7.00
N VAL A 192 -13.05 9.91 8.13
CA VAL A 192 -11.80 9.59 8.83
C VAL A 192 -12.16 9.24 10.26
N GLY A 193 -11.69 8.10 10.75
CA GLY A 193 -11.91 7.69 12.14
C GLY A 193 -11.46 6.25 12.43
N PRO A 194 -11.31 5.91 13.72
CA PRO A 194 -10.90 4.58 14.14
C PRO A 194 -11.88 3.48 13.72
N GLU A 195 -13.18 3.81 13.65
CA GLU A 195 -14.26 2.91 13.20
C GLU A 195 -14.05 2.44 11.76
N VAL A 196 -13.66 3.35 10.86
CA VAL A 196 -13.35 3.03 9.46
C VAL A 196 -12.18 2.05 9.42
N GLY A 197 -11.10 2.32 10.17
CA GLY A 197 -9.95 1.43 10.25
C GLY A 197 -10.32 0.03 10.76
N GLN A 198 -11.25 -0.08 11.71
CA GLN A 198 -11.72 -1.38 12.22
C GLN A 198 -12.48 -2.18 11.15
N ILE A 199 -13.35 -1.52 10.38
CA ILE A 199 -14.08 -2.16 9.29
C ILE A 199 -13.11 -2.62 8.20
N LEU A 200 -12.16 -1.77 7.78
CA LEU A 200 -11.17 -2.14 6.77
C LEU A 200 -10.36 -3.38 7.18
N ARG A 201 -9.88 -3.42 8.43
CA ARG A 201 -9.17 -4.59 8.98
C ARG A 201 -10.02 -5.86 8.98
N GLN A 202 -11.32 -5.75 9.29
CA GLN A 202 -12.23 -6.89 9.26
C GLN A 202 -12.45 -7.40 7.83
N VAL A 203 -12.63 -6.50 6.86
CA VAL A 203 -12.77 -6.87 5.45
C VAL A 203 -11.52 -7.58 4.94
N GLN A 204 -10.33 -7.09 5.30
CA GLN A 204 -9.07 -7.75 4.96
C GLN A 204 -8.95 -9.14 5.60
N ALA A 205 -9.28 -9.28 6.89
CA ALA A 205 -9.22 -10.57 7.59
C ALA A 205 -10.18 -11.61 6.98
N ASP A 206 -11.37 -11.19 6.56
CA ASP A 206 -12.32 -12.05 5.85
C ASP A 206 -11.73 -12.55 4.51
N ALA A 207 -11.10 -11.65 3.74
CA ALA A 207 -10.47 -11.97 2.47
C ALA A 207 -9.25 -12.91 2.62
N GLU A 208 -8.44 -12.71 3.66
CA GLU A 208 -7.33 -13.60 4.02
C GLU A 208 -7.85 -15.01 4.36
N THR A 209 -8.89 -15.10 5.19
CA THR A 209 -9.50 -16.38 5.57
C THR A 209 -10.02 -17.15 4.35
N GLN A 210 -10.65 -16.45 3.40
CA GLN A 210 -11.10 -17.07 2.14
C GLN A 210 -9.92 -17.56 1.30
N SER A 211 -8.87 -16.75 1.17
CA SER A 211 -7.67 -17.10 0.42
C SER A 211 -6.95 -18.32 1.02
N GLU A 212 -6.89 -18.40 2.35
CA GLU A 212 -6.34 -19.55 3.07
C GLU A 212 -7.17 -20.82 2.85
N ALA A 213 -8.50 -20.72 2.80
CA ALA A 213 -9.38 -21.86 2.52
C ALA A 213 -9.17 -22.38 1.09
N VAL A 214 -9.08 -21.49 0.10
CA VAL A 214 -8.78 -21.84 -1.29
C VAL A 214 -7.40 -22.50 -1.41
N THR A 215 -6.38 -21.92 -0.79
CA THR A 215 -5.01 -22.45 -0.81
C THR A 215 -4.94 -23.84 -0.18
N ARG A 216 -5.64 -24.06 0.94
CA ARG A 216 -5.73 -25.38 1.58
C ARG A 216 -6.41 -26.42 0.69
N ALA A 217 -7.51 -26.06 0.04
CA ALA A 217 -8.20 -26.96 -0.88
C ALA A 217 -7.33 -27.33 -2.09
N LEU A 218 -6.61 -26.35 -2.66
CA LEU A 218 -5.67 -26.59 -3.76
C LEU A 218 -4.53 -27.51 -3.32
N SER A 219 -3.91 -27.26 -2.17
CA SER A 219 -2.84 -28.10 -1.63
C SER A 219 -3.27 -29.54 -1.39
N GLN A 220 -4.50 -29.77 -0.93
CA GLN A 220 -5.07 -31.13 -0.78
C GLN A 220 -5.25 -31.83 -2.13
N TYR A 221 -5.73 -31.10 -3.14
CA TYR A 221 -5.87 -31.63 -4.50
C TYR A 221 -4.51 -31.95 -5.12
N GLU A 222 -3.53 -31.07 -4.95
CA GLU A 222 -2.15 -31.29 -5.39
C GLU A 222 -1.54 -32.54 -4.73
N ALA A 223 -1.73 -32.73 -3.42
CA ALA A 223 -1.22 -33.92 -2.73
C ALA A 223 -1.83 -35.23 -3.26
N LEU A 224 -3.11 -35.22 -3.64
CA LEU A 224 -3.75 -36.38 -4.27
C LEU A 224 -3.13 -36.65 -5.65
N VAL A 225 -3.05 -35.63 -6.50
CA VAL A 225 -2.48 -35.75 -7.86
C VAL A 225 -1.01 -36.16 -7.82
N GLU A 226 -0.24 -35.64 -6.87
CA GLU A 226 1.15 -36.03 -6.66
C GLU A 226 1.25 -37.51 -6.27
N SER A 227 0.38 -37.99 -5.37
CA SER A 227 0.37 -39.39 -4.96
C SER A 227 0.07 -40.34 -6.12
N GLU A 228 -0.90 -40.01 -6.97
CA GLU A 228 -1.23 -40.79 -8.17
C GLU A 228 -0.09 -40.75 -9.20
N SER A 229 0.46 -39.55 -9.45
CA SER A 229 1.59 -39.37 -10.36
C SER A 229 2.79 -40.19 -9.92
N ARG A 230 3.10 -40.18 -8.62
CA ARG A 230 4.22 -40.94 -8.05
C ARG A 230 4.02 -42.44 -8.17
N ALA A 231 2.81 -42.95 -7.95
CA ALA A 231 2.48 -44.36 -8.16
C ALA A 231 2.65 -44.75 -9.64
N HIS A 232 2.11 -43.95 -10.57
CA HIS A 232 2.23 -44.18 -12.00
C HIS A 232 3.69 -44.15 -12.48
N TYR A 233 4.48 -43.16 -12.04
CA TYR A 233 5.90 -43.07 -12.39
C TYR A 233 6.71 -44.22 -11.78
N ALA A 234 6.40 -44.65 -10.56
CA ALA A 234 7.04 -45.83 -9.96
C ALA A 234 6.79 -47.09 -10.82
N THR A 235 5.54 -47.35 -11.21
CA THR A 235 5.20 -48.45 -12.12
C THR A 235 5.91 -48.31 -13.48
N ARG A 236 5.99 -47.10 -14.04
CA ARG A 236 6.69 -46.87 -15.31
C ARG A 236 8.19 -47.14 -15.21
N VAL A 237 8.85 -46.69 -14.15
CA VAL A 237 10.28 -46.96 -13.91
C VAL A 237 10.52 -48.45 -13.74
N GLU A 238 9.65 -49.15 -13.03
CA GLU A 238 9.70 -50.61 -12.88
C GLU A 238 9.58 -51.32 -14.24
N MET A 239 8.64 -50.90 -15.09
CA MET A 239 8.46 -51.43 -16.45
C MET A 239 9.61 -51.08 -17.42
N MET A 240 10.29 -49.95 -17.25
CA MET A 240 11.44 -49.58 -18.10
C MET A 240 12.73 -50.26 -17.63
N GLY A 241 12.90 -50.46 -16.31
CA GLY A 241 14.07 -51.13 -15.74
C GLY A 241 14.07 -52.64 -15.99
N SER A 242 12.89 -53.26 -15.96
CA SER A 242 12.70 -54.63 -16.41
C SER A 242 12.60 -54.67 -17.94
N HIS A 243 13.63 -55.15 -18.64
CA HIS A 243 13.57 -55.43 -20.09
C HIS A 243 12.61 -56.59 -20.46
N GLN A 244 11.77 -57.01 -19.51
CA GLN A 244 10.66 -57.93 -19.68
C GLN A 244 9.43 -57.23 -19.13
N LEU A 245 8.37 -57.12 -19.96
CA LEU A 245 7.04 -56.75 -19.46
C LEU A 245 6.73 -57.59 -18.21
N PRO A 246 6.17 -57.00 -17.14
CA PRO A 246 5.84 -57.77 -15.94
C PRO A 246 5.07 -59.01 -16.35
N ALA A 247 5.42 -60.16 -15.75
CA ALA A 247 4.75 -61.44 -15.99
C ALA A 247 3.32 -61.38 -15.45
N SER A 248 2.45 -60.69 -16.19
CA SER A 248 1.24 -61.25 -16.76
C SER A 248 0.07 -60.27 -16.65
N PRO A 249 -0.54 -59.86 -17.80
CA PRO A 249 -1.91 -59.35 -17.83
C PRO A 249 -2.90 -60.23 -17.04
N THR A 250 -2.60 -61.53 -16.88
CA THR A 250 -3.40 -62.49 -16.12
C THR A 250 -3.52 -62.12 -14.65
N ARG A 251 -2.55 -61.46 -14.01
CA ARG A 251 -2.66 -61.05 -12.60
C ARG A 251 -3.62 -59.87 -12.43
N MET A 252 -3.57 -58.91 -13.35
CA MET A 252 -4.54 -57.81 -13.39
C MET A 252 -5.95 -58.33 -13.71
N ILE A 253 -6.06 -59.30 -14.62
CA ILE A 253 -7.32 -59.96 -14.97
C ILE A 253 -7.85 -60.78 -13.79
N SER A 254 -7.02 -61.55 -13.08
CA SER A 254 -7.45 -62.33 -11.91
C SER A 254 -7.93 -61.43 -10.77
N ASP A 255 -7.20 -60.35 -10.48
CA ASP A 255 -7.58 -59.38 -9.45
C ASP A 255 -8.85 -58.59 -9.83
N TRP A 256 -9.11 -58.41 -11.13
CA TRP A 256 -10.34 -57.81 -11.62
C TRP A 256 -11.54 -58.77 -11.53
N VAL A 257 -11.36 -60.04 -11.91
CA VAL A 257 -12.39 -61.09 -11.80
C VAL A 257 -12.78 -61.30 -10.34
N MET A 258 -11.81 -61.44 -9.43
CA MET A 258 -12.05 -61.65 -8.00
C MET A 258 -12.81 -60.49 -7.34
N ARG A 259 -12.62 -59.25 -7.80
CA ARG A 259 -13.36 -58.07 -7.30
C ARG A 259 -14.80 -57.96 -7.79
N ARG A 260 -15.19 -58.72 -8.82
CA ARG A 260 -16.53 -58.69 -9.42
C ARG A 260 -17.43 -59.84 -8.95
N THR A 261 -16.84 -60.88 -8.37
CA THR A 261 -17.53 -62.10 -7.88
C THR A 261 -17.89 -62.06 -6.39
N ASN A 262 -17.53 -61.00 -5.67
CA ASN A 262 -18.05 -60.63 -4.35
C ASN A 262 -18.89 -59.35 -4.47
#